data_AF-A0A2T6AU94-F1
#
_entry.id   AF-A0A2T6AU94-F1
#
_cell.length_a   1.000
_cell.length_b   1.000
_cell.length_c   1.000
_cell.angle_alpha   90.00
_cell.angle_beta   90.00
_cell.angle_gamma   90.00
#
_symmetry.space_group_name_H-M   'P 1'
#
loop_
_entity.id
_entity.type
_entity.pdbx_description
1 polymer ?
#
loop_
_entity_poly.entity_id
_entity_poly.type
_entity_poly.pdbx_seq_one_letter_code
_entity_poly.pdbx_strand_id
1 'polypeptide(L)'
;MIRTLLVPGLDGSPAPHWQHWWAATDPTAKIVEQHSWSEPTPEAWLTEIAAATMIHPGSVLVGHSLGAIAIARLLSSWPQINVAGALMVAPAEPSRCSRIASFGSCRVAVK
;
A
#
# COMPACT_ATOMS: atom_id res chain seq x y z
N MET A 1 -7.17 15.56 -10.19
CA MET A 1 -7.08 14.82 -8.91
C MET A 1 -6.63 13.41 -9.21
N ILE A 2 -5.76 12.85 -8.37
CA ILE A 2 -5.36 11.45 -8.45
C ILE A 2 -6.55 10.57 -8.05
N ARG A 3 -6.80 9.53 -8.83
CA ARG A 3 -7.89 8.56 -8.64
C ARG A 3 -7.36 7.20 -8.20
N THR A 4 -6.11 6.90 -8.53
CA THR A 4 -5.48 5.61 -8.22
C THR A 4 -4.16 5.85 -7.48
N LEU A 5 -4.04 5.26 -6.29
CA LEU A 5 -2.82 5.26 -5.50
C LEU A 5 -2.18 3.87 -5.58
N LEU A 6 -1.01 3.80 -6.22
CA LEU A 6 -0.24 2.59 -6.40
C LEU A 6 0.67 2.41 -5.18
N VAL A 7 0.58 1.25 -4.53
CA VAL A 7 1.39 0.90 -3.36
C VAL A 7 2.30 -0.28 -3.72
N PRO A 8 3.55 -0.04 -4.10
CA PRO A 8 4.55 -1.07 -4.39
C PRO A 8 4.85 -2.00 -3.23
N GLY A 9 5.48 -3.12 -3.56
CA GLY A 9 5.98 -4.10 -2.60
C GLY A 9 7.35 -3.72 -2.02
N LEU A 10 7.93 -4.67 -1.29
CA LEU A 10 9.31 -4.59 -0.77
C LEU A 10 10.29 -4.19 -1.88
N ASP A 11 11.27 -3.35 -1.54
CA ASP A 11 12.26 -2.79 -2.46
C ASP A 11 11.67 -1.89 -3.58
N GLY A 12 10.40 -1.47 -3.46
CA GLY A 12 9.79 -0.41 -4.28
C GLY A 12 9.29 -0.85 -5.64
N SER A 13 9.52 -2.12 -6.02
CA SER A 13 9.11 -2.67 -7.33
C SER A 13 9.54 -1.78 -8.51
N PRO A 14 10.86 -1.53 -8.70
CA PRO A 14 11.37 -0.57 -9.67
C PRO A 14 10.99 -0.93 -11.12
N ALA A 15 11.10 0.04 -12.03
CA ALA A 15 10.93 -0.21 -13.46
C ALA A 15 11.79 -1.41 -13.91
N PRO A 16 11.27 -2.30 -14.78
CA PRO A 16 10.07 -2.17 -15.61
C PRO A 16 8.78 -2.75 -14.98
N HIS A 17 8.63 -2.71 -13.66
CA HIS A 17 7.41 -3.21 -13.00
C HIS A 17 6.11 -2.52 -13.48
N TRP A 18 5.01 -3.28 -13.53
CA TRP A 18 3.73 -2.81 -14.09
C TRP A 18 3.14 -1.59 -13.36
N GLN A 19 3.41 -1.41 -12.07
CA GLN A 19 2.99 -0.21 -11.33
C GLN A 19 3.70 1.05 -11.84
N HIS A 20 4.99 0.96 -12.19
CA HIS A 20 5.73 2.08 -12.78
C HIS A 20 5.20 2.39 -14.18
N TRP A 21 4.91 1.37 -14.98
CA TRP A 21 4.27 1.55 -16.28
C TRP A 21 2.90 2.23 -16.15
N TRP A 22 2.04 1.76 -15.23
CA TRP A 22 0.72 2.35 -15.00
C TRP A 22 0.85 3.83 -14.62
N ALA A 23 1.69 4.16 -13.64
CA ALA A 23 1.94 5.54 -13.23
C ALA A 23 2.43 6.43 -14.38
N ALA A 24 3.20 5.89 -15.33
CA ALA A 24 3.68 6.63 -16.50
C ALA A 24 2.60 6.84 -17.58
N THR A 25 1.61 5.95 -17.66
CA THR A 25 0.59 5.98 -18.72
C THR A 25 -0.75 6.58 -18.30
N ASP A 26 -1.04 6.65 -17.00
CA ASP A 26 -2.29 7.19 -16.47
C ASP A 26 -1.99 8.46 -15.63
N PRO A 27 -2.33 9.66 -16.13
CA PRO A 27 -2.07 10.92 -15.41
C PRO A 27 -2.89 11.06 -14.11
N THR A 28 -3.83 10.14 -13.85
CA THR A 28 -4.61 10.08 -12.61
C THR A 28 -4.14 8.99 -11.65
N ALA A 29 -3.07 8.27 -11.99
CA ALA A 29 -2.42 7.31 -11.11
C ALA A 29 -1.13 7.89 -10.51
N LYS A 30 -0.81 7.52 -9.27
CA LYS A 30 0.43 7.96 -8.61
C LYS A 30 0.97 6.86 -7.70
N ILE A 31 2.29 6.70 -7.68
CA ILE A 31 2.98 5.87 -6.68
C ILE A 31 2.99 6.61 -5.33
N VAL A 32 2.56 5.90 -4.28
CA VAL A 32 2.70 6.36 -2.90
C VAL A 32 4.14 6.10 -2.48
N GLU A 33 4.90 7.17 -2.33
CA GLU A 33 6.26 7.09 -1.81
C GLU A 33 6.28 6.56 -0.38
N GLN A 34 7.34 5.84 -0.04
CA GLN A 34 7.55 5.29 1.29
C GLN A 34 8.84 5.85 1.87
N HIS A 35 8.88 5.98 3.19
CA HIS A 35 10.07 6.45 3.89
C HIS A 35 11.31 5.57 3.59
N SER A 36 11.12 4.25 3.62
CA SER A 36 12.12 3.27 3.19
C SER A 36 11.45 2.06 2.55
N TRP A 37 11.88 1.74 1.33
CA TRP A 37 11.40 0.58 0.59
C TRP A 37 12.11 -0.71 0.99
N SER A 38 13.39 -0.62 1.34
CA SER A 38 14.25 -1.77 1.68
C SER A 38 14.15 -2.18 3.15
N GLU A 39 13.82 -1.23 4.02
CA GLU A 39 13.64 -1.42 5.47
C GLU A 39 12.22 -1.00 5.89
N PRO A 40 11.19 -1.75 5.47
CA PRO A 40 9.82 -1.35 5.70
C PRO A 40 9.42 -1.56 7.15
N THR A 41 8.74 -0.57 7.74
CA THR A 41 8.00 -0.73 9.00
C THR A 41 6.52 -0.51 8.75
N PRO A 42 5.63 -1.27 9.42
CA PRO A 42 4.19 -1.07 9.28
C PRO A 42 3.77 0.37 9.59
N GLU A 43 4.33 0.97 10.64
CA GLU A 43 3.96 2.31 11.10
C GLU A 43 4.30 3.38 10.05
N ALA A 44 5.50 3.35 9.49
CA ALA A 44 5.90 4.30 8.46
C ALA A 44 5.06 4.12 7.19
N TRP A 45 4.88 2.87 6.75
CA TRP A 45 4.15 2.60 5.51
C TRP A 45 2.67 2.96 5.60
N LEU A 46 2.01 2.61 6.70
CA LEU A 46 0.60 2.97 6.91
C LEU A 46 0.43 4.49 6.97
N THR A 47 1.36 5.21 7.59
CA THR A 47 1.32 6.66 7.70
C THR A 47 1.36 7.33 6.32
N GLU A 48 2.28 6.91 5.44
CA GLU A 48 2.38 7.46 4.09
C GLU A 48 1.15 7.15 3.23
N ILE A 49 0.61 5.92 3.32
CA ILE A 49 -0.59 5.55 2.57
C ILE A 49 -1.82 6.34 3.07
N ALA A 50 -1.97 6.52 4.39
CA ALA A 50 -3.03 7.36 4.94
C ALA A 50 -2.88 8.83 4.50
N ALA A 51 -1.68 9.39 4.57
CA ALA A 51 -1.41 10.76 4.14
C ALA A 51 -1.81 10.96 2.67
N ALA A 52 -1.38 10.06 1.79
CA ALA A 52 -1.75 10.09 0.38
C ALA A 52 -3.27 10.00 0.16
N THR A 53 -3.96 9.17 0.96
CA THR A 53 -5.41 9.02 0.88
C THR A 53 -6.17 10.24 1.39
N MET A 54 -5.67 10.93 2.41
CA MET A 54 -6.26 12.19 2.89
C MET A 54 -6.14 13.32 1.86
N ILE A 55 -5.05 13.34 1.09
CA ILE A 55 -4.86 14.28 -0.02
C ILE A 55 -5.76 13.91 -1.22
N HIS A 56 -6.04 12.62 -1.41
CA HIS A 56 -6.84 12.09 -2.52
C HIS A 56 -8.00 11.19 -2.02
N PRO A 57 -8.99 11.79 -1.32
CA PRO A 57 -10.10 11.02 -0.76
C PRO A 57 -10.94 10.39 -1.88
N GLY A 58 -11.43 9.17 -1.64
CA GLY A 58 -12.19 8.41 -2.63
C GLY A 58 -11.33 7.81 -3.75
N SER A 59 -10.00 7.81 -3.62
CA SER A 59 -9.12 7.08 -4.52
C SER A 59 -9.22 5.56 -4.33
N VAL A 60 -8.82 4.80 -5.35
CA VAL A 60 -8.63 3.34 -5.26
C VAL A 60 -7.19 3.06 -4.89
N LEU A 61 -6.97 2.22 -3.87
CA LEU A 61 -5.64 1.75 -3.48
C LEU A 61 -5.29 0.49 -4.26
N VAL A 62 -4.11 0.44 -4.88
CA VAL A 62 -3.67 -0.70 -5.69
C VAL A 62 -2.32 -1.19 -5.16
N GLY A 63 -2.37 -2.26 -4.35
CA GLY A 63 -1.20 -2.81 -3.68
C GLY A 63 -0.62 -4.02 -4.39
N HIS A 64 0.71 -4.11 -4.46
CA HIS A 64 1.44 -5.29 -4.91
C HIS A 64 2.22 -5.92 -3.75
N SER A 65 2.16 -7.25 -3.59
CA SER A 65 2.97 -7.98 -2.62
C SER A 65 2.86 -7.39 -1.20
N LEU A 66 3.95 -6.85 -0.63
CA LEU A 66 3.93 -6.18 0.67
C LEU A 66 2.96 -4.99 0.71
N GLY A 67 2.86 -4.22 -0.38
CA GLY A 67 1.94 -3.09 -0.47
C GLY A 67 0.47 -3.50 -0.35
N ALA A 68 0.11 -4.70 -0.82
CA ALA A 68 -1.23 -5.24 -0.62
C ALA A 68 -1.50 -5.50 0.88
N ILE A 69 -0.55 -6.10 1.60
CA ILE A 69 -0.67 -6.34 3.04
C ILE A 69 -0.73 -5.02 3.83
N ALA A 70 0.07 -4.03 3.43
CA ALA A 70 0.03 -2.69 4.03
C ALA A 70 -1.36 -2.04 3.89
N ILE A 71 -1.99 -2.12 2.71
CA ILE A 71 -3.37 -1.64 2.49
C ILE A 71 -4.37 -2.38 3.38
N ALA A 72 -4.32 -3.72 3.44
CA ALA A 72 -5.24 -4.49 4.28
C ALA A 72 -5.14 -4.10 5.76
N ARG A 73 -3.90 -3.93 6.25
CA ARG A 73 -3.64 -3.51 7.62
C ARG A 73 -4.10 -2.08 7.89
N LEU A 74 -3.88 -1.16 6.93
CA LEU A 74 -4.36 0.22 6.99
C LEU A 74 -5.88 0.26 7.18
N LEU A 75 -6.63 -0.41 6.29
CA LEU A 75 -8.09 -0.40 6.30
C LEU A 75 -8.67 -1.11 7.54
N SER A 76 -7.95 -2.10 8.08
CA SER A 76 -8.33 -2.75 9.34
C SER A 76 -8.07 -1.86 10.56
N SER A 77 -7.03 -1.03 10.52
CA SER A 77 -6.63 -0.18 11.66
C SER A 77 -7.38 1.16 11.68
N TRP A 78 -7.72 1.69 10.50
CA TRP A 78 -8.37 2.99 10.31
C TRP A 78 -9.58 2.85 9.38
N PRO A 79 -10.69 2.24 9.84
CA PRO A 79 -11.88 2.00 9.02
C PRO A 79 -12.56 3.28 8.52
N GLN A 80 -12.23 4.44 9.08
CA GLN A 80 -12.71 5.75 8.65
C GLN A 80 -12.00 6.31 7.40
N ILE A 81 -10.95 5.65 6.90
CA ILE A 81 -10.26 6.09 5.68
C ILE A 81 -11.21 6.04 4.49
N ASN A 82 -11.34 7.17 3.79
CA ASN A 82 -12.23 7.31 2.64
C ASN A 82 -11.52 6.88 1.34
N VAL A 83 -11.78 5.64 0.92
CA VAL A 83 -11.32 5.07 -0.37
C VAL A 83 -12.50 4.53 -1.15
N ALA A 84 -12.42 4.55 -2.48
CA ALA A 84 -13.44 3.93 -3.34
C ALA A 84 -13.32 2.39 -3.40
N GLY A 85 -12.15 1.85 -3.04
CA GLY A 85 -11.90 0.42 -3.01
C GLY A 85 -10.40 0.10 -2.95
N ALA A 86 -10.09 -1.20 -2.93
CA ALA A 86 -8.72 -1.69 -2.97
C ALA A 86 -8.56 -2.87 -3.94
N LEU A 87 -7.48 -2.86 -4.73
CA LEU A 87 -7.03 -3.98 -5.55
C LEU A 87 -5.75 -4.56 -4.95
N MET A 88 -5.76 -5.85 -4.63
CA MET A 88 -4.67 -6.56 -3.98
C MET A 88 -4.03 -7.56 -4.97
N VAL A 89 -2.83 -7.24 -5.47
CA VAL A 89 -2.13 -8.05 -6.48
C VAL A 89 -1.01 -8.83 -5.84
N ALA A 90 -1.05 -10.17 -6.00
CA ALA A 90 -0.07 -11.11 -5.45
C ALA A 90 0.31 -10.82 -3.98
N PRO A 91 -0.65 -10.80 -3.02
CA PRO A 91 -0.36 -10.45 -1.63
C PRO A 91 0.76 -11.30 -1.03
N ALA A 92 1.67 -10.66 -0.30
CA ALA A 92 2.75 -11.37 0.39
C ALA A 92 2.23 -12.19 1.58
N GLU A 93 2.99 -13.19 1.99
CA GLU A 93 2.80 -13.90 3.26
C GLU A 93 3.88 -13.43 4.25
N PRO A 94 3.59 -12.50 5.17
CA PRO A 94 4.58 -11.90 6.05
C PRO A 94 5.37 -12.90 6.89
N SER A 95 4.72 -14.00 7.31
CA SER A 95 5.35 -15.02 8.16
C SER A 95 6.51 -15.76 7.48
N ARG A 96 6.61 -15.70 6.15
CA ARG A 96 7.64 -16.40 5.36
C ARG A 96 8.93 -15.59 5.15
N CYS A 97 8.99 -14.33 5.55
CA CYS A 97 10.16 -13.49 5.34
C CYS A 97 10.39 -12.53 6.52
N SER A 98 11.57 -12.61 7.14
CA SER A 98 11.93 -11.81 8.32
C SER A 98 11.87 -10.29 8.06
N ARG A 99 12.20 -9.84 6.84
CA ARG A 99 12.15 -8.42 6.44
C ARG A 99 10.75 -7.81 6.52
N ILE A 100 9.72 -8.65 6.44
CA ILE A 100 8.31 -8.21 6.40
C ILE A 100 7.46 -8.85 7.50
N ALA A 101 8.05 -9.67 8.37
CA ALA A 101 7.31 -10.40 9.41
C ALA A 101 6.50 -9.48 10.33
N SER A 102 6.99 -8.26 10.59
CA SER A 102 6.30 -7.23 11.37
C SER A 102 4.95 -6.80 10.78
N PHE A 103 4.72 -7.03 9.48
CA PHE A 103 3.44 -6.71 8.82
C PHE A 103 2.33 -7.74 9.14
N GLY A 104 2.68 -8.98 9.50
CA GLY A 104 1.71 -10.06 9.74
C GLY A 104 0.96 -10.01 11.06
N SER A 105 1.43 -9.22 12.03
CA SER A 105 0.81 -9.09 13.36
C SER A 105 -0.36 -8.09 13.37
N CYS A 106 -1.36 -8.27 12.50
CA CYS A 106 -2.60 -7.50 12.60
C CYS A 106 -3.56 -8.22 13.55
N ARG A 107 -3.67 -7.73 14.79
CA ARG A 107 -4.78 -8.12 15.68
C ARG A 107 -6.04 -7.46 15.13
N VAL A 108 -6.81 -8.20 14.34
CA VAL A 108 -8.17 -7.77 13.99
C VAL A 108 -8.95 -7.75 15.29
N ALA A 109 -9.27 -6.57 15.80
CA ALA A 109 -10.29 -6.42 16.81
C ALA A 109 -11.61 -6.79 16.14
N VAL A 110 -12.03 -8.04 16.29
CA VAL A 110 -13.38 -8.48 15.93
C VAL A 110 -14.33 -7.65 16.79
N LYS A 111 -15.07 -6.74 16.15
CA LYS A 111 -16.27 -6.15 16.74
C LYS A 111 -17.45 -7.04 16.41
#